data_AF-A0A942GD25-F1
#
_entry.id   AF-A0A942GD25-F1
#
_cell.length_a   1.000
_cell.length_b   1.000
_cell.length_c   1.000
_cell.angle_alpha   90.00
_cell.angle_beta   90.00
_cell.angle_gamma   90.00
#
_symmetry.space_group_name_H-M   'P 1'
#
loop_
_entity.id
_entity.type
_entity.pdbx_description
1 polymer ?
#
loop_
_entity_poly.entity_id
_entity_poly.type
_entity_poly.pdbx_seq_one_letter_code
_entity_poly.pdbx_strand_id
1 'polypeptide(L)'
;MTTFEHSETRSDTEDELALVPDDAPDDAPVGTSTSCVVCGAPVEQVGCCSFSCVRDARRELDQNLARLRSLQTHDGPTGTRTRLTERNGALTAALMGWRQ
;
A
#
# COMPACT_ATOMS: atom_id res chain seq x y z
N MET A 1 -72.48 -12.91 -7.87
CA MET A 1 -72.64 -14.08 -8.75
C MET A 1 -71.57 -14.04 -9.82
N THR A 2 -70.47 -14.78 -9.62
CA THR A 2 -69.70 -15.56 -10.62
C THR A 2 -68.47 -16.11 -9.90
N THR A 3 -68.41 -17.43 -9.84
CA THR A 3 -67.34 -18.30 -9.35
C THR A 3 -66.22 -18.39 -10.39
N PHE A 4 -64.96 -18.54 -9.96
CA PHE A 4 -63.92 -19.16 -10.80
C PHE A 4 -62.90 -19.85 -9.89
N GLU A 5 -63.11 -21.15 -9.71
CA GLU A 5 -62.14 -22.11 -9.18
C GLU A 5 -61.13 -22.47 -10.27
N HIS A 6 -59.84 -22.56 -9.93
CA HIS A 6 -58.81 -23.34 -10.62
C HIS A 6 -57.97 -23.97 -9.49
N SER A 7 -58.20 -25.24 -9.12
CA SER A 7 -57.70 -26.46 -9.76
C SER A 7 -56.16 -26.60 -9.66
N GLU A 8 -55.78 -27.52 -8.78
CA GLU A 8 -54.45 -28.06 -8.51
C GLU A 8 -53.76 -28.63 -9.76
N THR A 9 -52.42 -28.69 -9.77
CA THR A 9 -51.68 -29.92 -10.15
C THR A 9 -50.17 -29.83 -9.87
N ARG A 10 -49.70 -30.91 -9.22
CA ARG A 10 -48.33 -31.42 -8.96
C ARG A 10 -47.20 -31.03 -9.93
N SER A 11 -45.96 -30.98 -9.42
CA SER A 11 -44.92 -31.99 -9.71
C SER A 11 -43.65 -31.75 -8.90
N ASP A 12 -43.32 -32.72 -8.03
CA ASP A 12 -41.96 -33.07 -7.65
C ASP A 12 -41.17 -33.48 -8.91
N THR A 13 -40.00 -32.88 -9.13
CA THR A 13 -38.99 -33.34 -10.11
C THR A 13 -37.67 -32.68 -9.70
N GLU A 14 -36.80 -33.38 -8.98
CA GLU A 14 -35.63 -34.13 -9.49
C GLU A 14 -34.38 -33.26 -9.67
N ASP A 15 -33.23 -33.94 -9.60
CA ASP A 15 -31.86 -33.50 -9.90
C ASP A 15 -31.22 -32.56 -8.86
N GLU A 16 -30.30 -33.02 -8.01
CA GLU A 16 -28.95 -33.55 -8.32
C GLU A 16 -28.13 -32.61 -9.22
N LEU A 17 -26.84 -32.47 -8.91
CA LEU A 17 -25.84 -31.55 -9.44
C LEU A 17 -25.91 -30.12 -8.83
N ALA A 18 -24.85 -29.54 -8.27
CA ALA A 18 -23.44 -29.73 -8.55
C ALA A 18 -22.58 -29.45 -7.32
N LEU A 19 -21.49 -30.21 -7.22
CA LEU A 19 -20.29 -29.82 -6.50
C LEU A 19 -19.77 -28.46 -7.02
N VAL A 20 -18.94 -27.83 -6.17
CA VAL A 20 -17.89 -26.81 -6.44
C VAL A 20 -18.41 -25.34 -6.44
N PRO A 21 -17.77 -24.38 -5.73
CA PRO A 21 -16.37 -24.36 -5.33
C PRO A 21 -16.10 -24.32 -3.83
N ASP A 22 -15.09 -25.11 -3.44
CA ASP A 22 -14.21 -24.79 -2.33
C ASP A 22 -13.63 -23.39 -2.63
N ASP A 23 -14.11 -22.38 -1.89
CA ASP A 23 -13.46 -21.09 -1.73
C ASP A 23 -12.07 -21.33 -1.13
N ALA A 24 -11.12 -21.72 -1.99
CA ALA A 24 -9.72 -21.50 -1.69
C ALA A 24 -9.50 -19.99 -1.86
N PRO A 25 -9.29 -19.21 -0.78
CA PRO A 25 -8.70 -17.91 -0.96
C PRO A 25 -7.36 -18.14 -1.66
N ASP A 26 -7.28 -17.65 -2.89
CA ASP A 26 -6.03 -17.39 -3.58
C ASP A 26 -5.24 -16.43 -2.68
N ASP A 27 -4.51 -17.00 -1.72
CA ASP A 27 -3.49 -16.36 -0.91
C ASP A 27 -2.29 -16.07 -1.83
N ALA A 28 -2.55 -15.46 -2.99
CA ALA A 28 -1.55 -14.70 -3.68
C ALA A 28 -1.11 -13.64 -2.67
N PRO A 29 0.17 -13.59 -2.28
CA PRO A 29 0.65 -12.45 -1.53
C PRO A 29 0.31 -11.25 -2.41
N VAL A 30 -0.66 -10.43 -1.96
CA VAL A 30 -0.83 -9.08 -2.47
C VAL A 30 0.52 -8.45 -2.22
N GLY A 31 1.36 -8.50 -3.25
CA GLY A 31 2.71 -8.00 -3.21
C GLY A 31 2.54 -6.53 -2.96
N THR A 32 2.70 -6.15 -1.69
CA THR A 32 2.81 -4.74 -1.31
C THR A 32 4.04 -4.30 -2.05
N SER A 33 3.87 -3.70 -3.22
CA SER A 33 4.97 -3.38 -4.11
C SER A 33 5.74 -2.25 -3.46
N THR A 34 6.73 -2.64 -2.67
CA THR A 34 7.62 -1.69 -2.02
C THR A 34 8.51 -1.09 -3.10
N SER A 35 8.67 0.22 -3.04
CA SER A 35 9.48 0.97 -4.00
C SER A 35 10.62 1.66 -3.28
N CYS A 36 11.71 1.88 -4.01
CA CYS A 36 12.86 2.58 -3.51
C CYS A 36 12.46 4.02 -3.17
N VAL A 37 12.74 4.45 -1.94
CA VAL A 37 12.34 5.77 -1.44
C VAL A 37 12.96 6.94 -2.23
N VAL A 38 14.05 6.69 -2.96
CA VAL A 38 14.77 7.69 -3.76
C VAL A 38 14.33 7.70 -5.22
N CYS A 39 14.40 6.56 -5.91
CA CYS A 39 14.19 6.49 -7.35
C CYS A 39 12.86 5.86 -7.77
N GLY A 40 12.07 5.32 -6.82
CA GLY A 40 10.80 4.65 -7.09
C GLY A 40 10.91 3.27 -7.73
N ALA A 41 12.12 2.76 -7.95
CA ALA A 41 12.33 1.41 -8.49
C ALA A 41 11.71 0.33 -7.57
N PRO A 42 11.12 -0.74 -8.11
CA PRO A 42 10.57 -1.81 -7.28
C PRO A 42 11.67 -2.47 -6.44
N VAL A 43 11.35 -2.76 -5.18
CA VAL A 43 12.23 -3.43 -4.21
C VAL A 43 11.42 -4.47 -3.43
N GLU A 44 12.06 -5.55 -3.01
CA GLU A 44 11.41 -6.60 -2.22
C GLU A 44 11.12 -6.18 -0.76
N GLN A 45 11.86 -5.17 -0.27
CA GLN A 45 11.69 -4.61 1.06
C GLN A 45 11.79 -3.09 1.01
N VAL A 46 11.07 -2.39 1.90
CA VAL A 46 11.14 -0.93 2.03
C VAL A 46 12.59 -0.50 2.26
N GLY A 47 13.16 0.27 1.34
CA GLY A 47 14.57 0.62 1.42
C GLY A 47 15.13 1.33 0.20
N CYS A 48 16.47 1.37 0.13
CA CYS A 48 17.21 1.81 -1.04
C CYS A 48 17.56 0.60 -1.92
N CYS A 49 17.36 0.70 -3.24
CA CYS A 49 17.66 -0.42 -4.16
C CYS A 49 19.14 -0.57 -4.50
N SER A 50 19.97 0.44 -4.20
CA SER A 50 21.39 0.44 -4.55
C SER A 50 22.20 1.33 -3.61
N PHE A 51 23.52 1.14 -3.61
CA PHE A 51 24.44 2.03 -2.90
C PHE A 51 24.37 3.48 -3.39
N SER A 52 24.11 3.72 -4.68
CA SER A 52 23.89 5.09 -5.18
C SER A 52 22.65 5.71 -4.55
N CYS A 53 21.53 4.98 -4.46
CA CYS A 53 20.32 5.46 -3.80
C CYS A 53 20.56 5.73 -2.30
N VAL A 54 21.38 4.93 -1.63
CA VAL A 54 21.78 5.20 -0.23
C VAL A 54 22.53 6.51 -0.11
N ARG A 55 23.47 6.79 -1.02
CA ARG A 55 24.22 8.05 -1.03
C ARG A 55 23.31 9.25 -1.29
N ASP A 56 22.38 9.10 -2.24
CA ASP A 56 21.42 10.14 -2.56
C ASP A 56 20.43 10.38 -1.42
N ALA A 57 19.96 9.32 -0.76
CA ALA A 57 19.10 9.41 0.43
C ALA A 57 19.78 10.17 1.57
N ARG A 58 21.08 9.90 1.82
CA ARG A 58 21.87 10.65 2.82
C ARG A 58 21.99 12.12 2.46
N ARG A 59 22.30 12.42 1.19
CA ARG A 59 22.41 13.79 0.70
C ARG A 59 21.09 14.55 0.84
N GLU A 60 19.97 13.91 0.51
CA GLU A 60 18.64 14.49 0.65
C GLU A 60 18.29 14.75 2.12
N LEU A 61 18.61 13.79 3.01
CA LEU A 61 18.42 13.93 4.45
C LEU A 61 19.17 15.15 5.00
N ASP A 62 20.44 15.32 4.64
CA ASP A 62 21.26 16.46 5.07
C ASP A 62 20.68 17.80 4.58
N GLN A 63 20.21 17.86 3.34
CA GLN A 63 19.57 19.05 2.77
C GLN A 63 18.27 19.41 3.49
N ASN A 64 17.44 18.40 3.76
CA ASN A 64 16.18 18.60 4.47
C ASN A 64 16.42 19.07 5.90
N LEU A 65 17.44 18.53 6.58
CA LEU A 65 17.83 18.99 7.91
C LEU A 65 18.34 20.43 7.90
N ALA A 66 19.17 20.82 6.92
CA ALA A 66 19.61 22.20 6.77
C ALA A 66 18.41 23.16 6.55
N ARG A 67 17.45 22.74 5.71
CA ARG A 67 16.22 23.50 5.47
C ARG A 67 15.35 23.61 6.72
N LEU A 68 15.19 22.53 7.48
CA LEU A 68 14.46 22.55 8.76
C LEU A 68 15.09 23.51 9.76
N ARG A 69 16.42 23.56 9.87
CA ARG A 69 17.11 24.53 10.74
C ARG A 69 16.82 25.96 10.31
N SER A 70 16.84 26.25 9.00
CA SER A 70 16.51 27.59 8.48
C SER A 70 15.06 28.01 8.77
N LEU A 71 14.13 27.04 8.78
CA LEU A 71 12.71 27.24 9.11
C LEU A 71 12.43 27.30 10.60
N GLN A 72 13.40 27.01 11.48
CA GLN A 72 13.27 27.24 12.92
C GLN A 72 13.63 28.68 13.28
N THR A 73 14.55 29.29 12.53
CA THR A 73 14.97 30.68 12.70
C THR A 73 14.02 31.71 12.10
N HIS A 74 13.14 31.29 11.21
CA HIS A 74 12.09 32.12 10.61
C HIS A 74 10.78 31.40 10.85
N ASP A 75 9.71 32.09 11.26
CA ASP A 75 8.37 31.50 11.39
C ASP A 75 7.91 30.93 10.04
N GLY A 76 8.34 29.70 9.77
CA GLY A 76 8.13 29.01 8.52
C GLY A 76 6.77 28.34 8.50
N PRO A 77 6.18 28.12 7.31
CA PRO A 77 4.89 27.47 7.20
C PRO A 77 4.94 26.05 7.79
N THR A 78 4.10 25.79 8.80
CA THR A 78 4.01 24.52 9.53
C THR A 78 3.93 23.30 8.61
N GLY A 79 3.20 23.40 7.49
CA GLY A 79 3.07 22.31 6.51
C GLY A 79 4.39 21.91 5.85
N THR A 80 5.31 22.85 5.62
CA THR A 80 6.64 22.52 5.06
C THR A 80 7.48 21.75 6.07
N ARG A 81 7.41 22.14 7.34
CA ARG A 81 8.13 21.45 8.43
C ARG A 81 7.63 20.02 8.61
N THR A 82 6.31 19.81 8.61
CA THR A 82 5.71 18.46 8.69
C THR A 82 6.18 17.59 7.52
N ARG A 83 6.05 18.07 6.29
CA ARG A 83 6.46 17.32 5.09
C ARG A 83 7.94 16.93 5.11
N LEU A 84 8.82 17.85 5.50
CA LEU A 84 10.26 17.56 5.60
C LEU A 84 10.55 16.54 6.71
N THR A 85 9.80 16.60 7.82
CA THR A 85 9.95 15.63 8.92
C THR A 85 9.52 14.23 8.50
N GLU A 86 8.36 14.11 7.85
CA GLU A 86 7.87 12.82 7.30
C GLU A 86 8.85 12.24 6.28
N ARG A 87 9.33 13.08 5.35
CA ARG A 87 10.33 12.66 4.35
C ARG A 87 11.63 12.19 5.00
N ASN A 88 12.11 12.90 6.03
CA ASN A 88 13.30 12.49 6.78
C ASN A 88 13.09 11.17 7.53
N GLY A 89 11.89 10.93 8.06
CA GLY A 89 11.52 9.65 8.67
C GLY A 89 11.62 8.50 7.66
N ALA A 90 11.03 8.67 6.47
CA ALA A 90 11.08 7.67 5.40
C ALA A 90 12.53 7.41 4.92
N LEU A 91 13.33 8.46 4.72
CA LEU A 91 14.75 8.33 4.35
C LEU A 91 15.54 7.60 5.43
N THR A 92 15.33 7.94 6.70
CA THR A 92 16.02 7.29 7.83
C THR A 92 15.65 5.81 7.93
N ALA A 93 14.36 5.48 7.81
CA ALA A 93 13.90 4.09 7.79
C ALA A 93 14.53 3.31 6.63
N ALA A 94 14.56 3.90 5.43
CA ALA A 94 15.17 3.27 4.26
C ALA A 94 16.69 3.07 4.42
N LEU A 95 17.38 4.00 5.08
CA LEU A 95 18.81 3.89 5.39
C LEU A 95 19.10 2.83 6.46
N MET A 96 18.24 2.69 7.47
CA MET A 96 18.37 1.65 8.51
C MET A 96 18.00 0.25 8.00
N GLY A 97 17.06 0.16 7.06
CA GLY A 97 16.64 -1.10 6.43
C GLY A 97 17.64 -1.65 5.41
N TRP A 98 18.55 -0.81 4.89
CA TRP A 98 19.54 -1.25 3.92
C TRP A 98 20.65 -2.08 4.60
N ARG A 99 20.58 -3.41 4.43
CA ARG A 99 21.66 -4.34 4.76
C ARG A 99 22.36 -4.76 3.48
N GLN A 100 23.69 -4.61 3.45
CA GLN A 100 24.55 -5.19 2.41
C GLN A 100 24.62 -6.70 2.56
#